data_AF-A0A945SFT2-F1
#
_entry.id   AF-A0A945SFT2-F1
#
_cell.length_a   1.000
_cell.length_b   1.000
_cell.length_c   1.000
_cell.angle_alpha   90.00
_cell.angle_beta   90.00
_cell.angle_gamma   90.00
#
_symmetry.space_group_name_H-M   'P 1'
#
loop_
_entity.id
_entity.type
_entity.pdbx_description
1 polymer ?
#
loop_
_entity_poly.entity_id
_entity_poly.type
_entity_poly.pdbx_seq_one_letter_code
_entity_poly.pdbx_strand_id
1 'polypeptide(L)'
;MDYEFLSQEGIPDYIRSRPELAGVVDPDAIVSITEVGDGNLNLVFIIEDSAGKSVVLKQALPYVRLVGPEWPMTPLRAAKEAHALMTHSALVPELVPVTHFYDQDRYVIGMENLQGFRVWRGALMEGLKNEGVAADMGTYVAHVTFGTSVLAVDAEHHKELMAQSINPELCKITEDLVFTEPHDDIGRNSVLPENEKDAAEHASDPAMIAAMGQAKWIFMTRAEALIHGDLHTGSVMVKASSGDEG
;
A
#
# COMPACT_ATOMS: atom_id res chain seq x y z
N MET A 1 -18.55 16.07 10.19
CA MET A 1 -18.64 16.34 8.74
C MET A 1 -19.06 15.05 8.09
N ASP A 2 -20.04 15.10 7.19
CA ASP A 2 -20.37 13.94 6.36
C ASP A 2 -19.15 13.62 5.48
N TYR A 3 -18.84 12.32 5.36
CA TYR A 3 -17.69 11.86 4.58
C TYR A 3 -17.94 12.11 3.08
N GLU A 4 -17.11 12.91 2.43
CA GLU A 4 -17.27 13.26 1.01
C GLU A 4 -16.37 12.40 0.11
N PHE A 5 -16.99 11.49 -0.64
CA PHE A 5 -16.30 10.64 -1.61
C PHE A 5 -15.85 11.44 -2.84
N LEU A 6 -14.68 11.11 -3.38
CA LEU A 6 -14.30 11.54 -4.71
C LEU A 6 -15.26 10.92 -5.74
N SER A 7 -15.73 11.74 -6.66
CA SER A 7 -16.53 11.33 -7.82
C SER A 7 -15.86 11.83 -9.09
N GLN A 8 -16.09 11.14 -10.21
CA GLN A 8 -15.55 11.57 -11.50
C GLN A 8 -15.99 13.01 -11.85
N GLU A 9 -17.22 13.37 -11.51
CA GLU A 9 -17.77 14.71 -11.73
C GLU A 9 -17.09 15.78 -10.86
N GLY A 10 -16.72 15.46 -9.61
CA GLY A 10 -16.12 16.41 -8.66
C GLY A 10 -14.60 16.50 -8.73
N ILE A 11 -13.92 15.54 -9.38
CA ILE A 11 -12.46 15.49 -9.47
C ILE A 11 -11.84 16.75 -10.10
N PRO A 12 -12.37 17.35 -11.19
CA PRO A 12 -11.81 18.57 -11.75
C PRO A 12 -11.79 19.74 -10.75
N ASP A 13 -12.89 19.93 -10.02
CA ASP A 13 -12.99 20.97 -8.99
C ASP A 13 -12.07 20.67 -7.80
N TYR A 14 -11.97 19.41 -7.41
CA TYR A 14 -11.06 18.97 -6.36
C TYR A 14 -9.60 19.25 -6.75
N ILE A 15 -9.16 18.90 -7.97
CA ILE A 15 -7.81 19.20 -8.47
C ILE A 15 -7.58 20.71 -8.49
N ARG A 16 -8.55 21.51 -8.95
CA ARG A 16 -8.44 22.98 -8.97
C ARG A 16 -8.25 23.56 -7.56
N SER A 17 -8.76 22.89 -6.53
CA SER A 17 -8.58 23.30 -5.13
C SER A 17 -7.20 22.97 -4.54
N ARG A 18 -6.32 22.27 -5.28
CA ARG A 18 -5.01 21.79 -4.80
C ARG A 18 -3.84 22.52 -5.48
N PRO A 19 -3.25 23.54 -4.84
CA PRO A 19 -2.06 24.21 -5.35
C PRO A 19 -0.88 23.27 -5.62
N GLU A 20 -0.79 22.15 -4.90
CA GLU A 20 0.25 21.12 -5.05
C GLU A 20 0.19 20.40 -6.40
N LEU A 21 -0.97 20.43 -7.08
CA LEU A 21 -1.16 19.88 -8.41
C LEU A 21 -1.01 20.92 -9.53
N ALA A 22 -0.73 22.19 -9.20
CA ALA A 22 -0.55 23.23 -10.19
C ALA A 22 0.63 22.87 -11.13
N GLY A 23 0.34 22.69 -12.41
CA GLY A 23 1.31 22.31 -13.42
C GLY A 23 1.61 20.81 -13.50
N VAL A 24 1.12 20.00 -12.55
CA VAL A 24 1.14 18.52 -12.61
C VAL A 24 0.08 18.02 -13.58
N VAL A 25 -1.13 18.54 -13.50
CA VAL A 25 -2.24 18.25 -14.43
C VAL A 25 -3.08 19.51 -14.61
N ASP A 26 -3.64 19.71 -15.80
CA ASP A 26 -4.57 20.82 -16.07
C ASP A 26 -6.02 20.40 -15.79
N PRO A 27 -6.68 20.92 -14.72
CA PRO A 27 -8.06 20.57 -14.39
C PRO A 27 -9.09 21.01 -15.44
N ASP A 28 -8.77 21.99 -16.29
CA ASP A 28 -9.66 22.50 -17.34
C ASP A 28 -9.48 21.75 -18.67
N ALA A 29 -8.45 20.90 -18.77
CA ALA A 29 -8.12 20.13 -19.96
C ALA A 29 -8.09 18.62 -19.71
N ILE A 30 -8.74 18.13 -18.65
CA ILE A 30 -8.89 16.71 -18.35
C ILE A 30 -9.61 16.01 -19.52
N VAL A 31 -9.02 14.94 -20.03
CA VAL A 31 -9.58 14.12 -21.12
C VAL A 31 -10.01 12.74 -20.66
N SER A 32 -9.48 12.26 -19.53
CA SER A 32 -9.79 10.95 -18.97
C SER A 32 -9.78 10.99 -17.44
N ILE A 33 -10.79 10.35 -16.84
CA ILE A 33 -10.83 10.03 -15.41
C ILE A 33 -11.25 8.57 -15.33
N THR A 34 -10.31 7.70 -14.97
CA THR A 34 -10.55 6.26 -14.87
C THR A 34 -10.40 5.83 -13.42
N GLU A 35 -11.43 5.21 -12.87
CA GLU A 35 -11.29 4.56 -11.58
C GLU A 35 -10.57 3.21 -11.76
N VAL A 36 -9.41 3.06 -11.15
CA VAL A 36 -8.53 1.89 -11.27
C VAL A 36 -8.25 1.31 -9.88
N GLY A 37 -9.20 0.55 -9.36
CA GLY A 37 -9.05 -0.15 -8.09
C GLY A 37 -9.41 -1.62 -8.23
N ASP A 38 -8.41 -2.48 -8.34
CA ASP A 38 -8.51 -3.92 -8.05
C ASP A 38 -8.39 -4.19 -6.54
N GLY A 39 -8.01 -3.18 -5.76
CA GLY A 39 -7.75 -3.27 -4.32
C GLY A 39 -9.00 -3.26 -3.43
N ASN A 40 -8.93 -4.02 -2.34
CA ASN A 40 -10.04 -4.29 -1.43
C ASN A 40 -10.47 -3.10 -0.52
N LEU A 41 -9.74 -1.98 -0.50
CA LEU A 41 -9.83 -0.99 0.59
C LEU A 41 -10.09 0.48 0.16
N ASN A 42 -9.66 0.91 -1.02
CA ASN A 42 -9.60 2.35 -1.36
C ASN A 42 -10.21 2.66 -2.74
N LEU A 43 -10.61 3.91 -2.96
CA LEU A 43 -10.87 4.44 -4.31
C LEU A 43 -9.56 4.95 -4.89
N VAL A 44 -9.31 4.66 -6.16
CA VAL A 44 -8.12 5.12 -6.87
C VAL A 44 -8.56 5.59 -8.24
N PHE A 45 -8.26 6.84 -8.58
CA PHE A 45 -8.54 7.42 -9.89
C PHE A 45 -7.22 7.76 -10.58
N ILE A 46 -7.07 7.38 -11.84
CA ILE A 46 -6.08 7.96 -12.76
C ILE A 46 -6.77 9.08 -13.53
N ILE A 47 -6.15 10.26 -13.52
CA ILE A 47 -6.61 11.44 -14.23
C ILE A 47 -5.55 11.81 -15.25
N GLU A 48 -5.96 12.04 -16.51
CA GLU A 48 -5.08 12.46 -17.60
C GLU A 48 -5.63 13.71 -18.30
N ASP A 49 -4.76 14.66 -18.59
CA ASP A 49 -5.08 15.87 -19.37
C ASP A 49 -4.71 15.74 -20.85
N SER A 50 -5.20 16.68 -21.66
CA SER A 50 -4.98 16.70 -23.11
C SER A 50 -3.51 16.88 -23.53
N ALA A 51 -2.62 17.24 -22.60
CA ALA A 51 -1.17 17.33 -22.82
C ALA A 51 -0.43 16.03 -22.48
N GLY A 52 -1.16 14.98 -22.05
CA GLY A 52 -0.61 13.69 -21.64
C GLY A 52 -0.01 13.71 -20.24
N LYS A 53 -0.25 14.75 -19.43
CA LYS A 53 0.12 14.72 -18.01
C LYS A 53 -0.94 14.01 -17.21
N SER A 54 -0.52 13.34 -16.14
CA SER A 54 -1.44 12.56 -15.32
C SER A 54 -1.08 12.55 -13.85
N VAL A 55 -2.10 12.26 -13.03
CA VAL A 55 -1.99 12.13 -11.57
C VAL A 55 -2.91 11.03 -11.08
N VAL A 56 -2.52 10.37 -9.99
CA VAL A 56 -3.36 9.42 -9.26
C VAL A 56 -3.93 10.09 -8.01
N LEU A 57 -5.24 9.98 -7.81
CA LEU A 57 -5.90 10.33 -6.55
C LEU A 57 -6.38 9.06 -5.86
N LYS A 58 -5.84 8.79 -4.67
CA LYS A 58 -6.20 7.64 -3.83
C LYS A 58 -6.93 8.11 -2.58
N GLN A 59 -8.15 7.63 -2.34
CA GLN A 59 -8.96 7.99 -1.17
C GLN A 59 -9.26 6.77 -0.30
N ALA A 60 -8.96 6.86 1.00
CA ALA A 60 -9.26 5.82 1.96
C ALA A 60 -10.69 5.92 2.49
N LEU A 61 -11.54 4.92 2.20
CA LEU A 61 -12.94 4.89 2.63
C LEU A 61 -13.12 4.57 4.13
N PRO A 62 -14.22 4.98 4.77
CA PRO A 62 -14.51 4.69 6.18
C PRO A 62 -14.96 3.22 6.43
N TYR A 63 -14.74 2.34 5.46
CA TYR A 63 -15.08 0.92 5.49
C TYR A 63 -14.18 0.13 4.53
N VAL A 64 -14.18 -1.20 4.67
CA VAL A 64 -13.53 -2.11 3.71
C VAL A 64 -14.34 -2.13 2.42
N ARG A 65 -13.76 -1.66 1.31
CA ARG A 65 -14.47 -1.49 0.03
C ARG A 65 -15.12 -2.78 -0.49
N LEU A 66 -14.45 -3.93 -0.34
CA LEU A 66 -14.96 -5.23 -0.81
C LEU A 66 -16.26 -5.65 -0.13
N VAL A 67 -16.46 -5.24 1.13
CA VAL A 67 -17.61 -5.63 1.96
C VAL A 67 -18.64 -4.49 2.04
N GLY A 68 -18.18 -3.24 1.97
CA GLY A 68 -19.01 -2.06 2.13
C GLY A 68 -19.16 -1.64 3.59
N PRO A 69 -20.15 -0.77 3.89
CA PRO A 69 -20.31 -0.14 5.21
C PRO A 69 -20.48 -1.10 6.39
N GLU A 70 -20.79 -2.38 6.13
CA GLU A 70 -20.95 -3.43 7.14
C GLU A 70 -19.64 -3.81 7.83
N TRP A 71 -18.48 -3.46 7.22
CA TRP A 71 -17.17 -3.59 7.84
C TRP A 71 -16.49 -2.22 7.95
N PRO A 72 -16.80 -1.44 8.99
CA PRO A 72 -16.18 -0.14 9.24
C PRO A 72 -14.68 -0.26 9.41
N MET A 73 -13.94 0.71 8.88
CA MET A 73 -12.49 0.80 9.03
C MET A 73 -12.07 2.26 8.94
N THR A 74 -11.21 2.70 9.85
CA THR A 74 -10.83 4.11 9.90
C THR A 74 -10.12 4.57 8.61
N PRO A 75 -10.47 5.73 8.04
CA PRO A 75 -9.75 6.30 6.90
C PRO A 75 -8.39 6.88 7.32
N LEU A 76 -8.09 6.95 8.63
CA LEU A 76 -6.79 7.40 9.18
C LEU A 76 -5.60 6.59 8.66
N ARG A 77 -5.83 5.39 8.11
CA ARG A 77 -4.80 4.63 7.40
C ARG A 77 -4.15 5.41 6.25
N ALA A 78 -4.87 6.33 5.59
CA ALA A 78 -4.30 7.18 4.55
C ALA A 78 -3.19 8.08 5.08
N ALA A 79 -3.30 8.58 6.33
CA ALA A 79 -2.23 9.36 6.95
C ALA A 79 -0.95 8.52 7.11
N LYS A 80 -1.11 7.25 7.48
CA LYS A 80 0.01 6.30 7.65
C LYS A 80 0.64 5.94 6.32
N GLU A 81 -0.17 5.72 5.29
CA GLU A 81 0.30 5.49 3.92
C GLU A 81 1.07 6.71 3.39
N ALA A 82 0.51 7.92 3.50
CA ALA A 82 1.17 9.14 3.08
C ALA A 82 2.50 9.36 3.82
N HIS A 83 2.51 9.16 5.14
CA HIS A 83 3.73 9.28 5.95
C HIS A 83 4.81 8.27 5.51
N ALA A 84 4.44 7.01 5.28
CA ALA A 84 5.36 6.00 4.80
C ALA A 84 5.89 6.33 3.40
N LEU A 85 5.04 6.69 2.45
CA LEU A 85 5.43 7.08 1.09
C LEU A 85 6.40 8.26 1.08
N MET A 86 6.09 9.32 1.82
CA MET A 86 6.96 10.50 1.90
C MET A 86 8.31 10.16 2.57
N THR A 87 8.30 9.34 3.63
CA THR A 87 9.54 8.93 4.32
C THR A 87 10.39 8.02 3.44
N HIS A 88 9.78 7.04 2.77
CA HIS A 88 10.50 6.10 1.91
C HIS A 88 11.02 6.80 0.65
N SER A 89 10.22 7.67 0.04
CA SER A 89 10.64 8.47 -1.13
C SER A 89 11.82 9.38 -0.80
N ALA A 90 11.91 9.92 0.43
CA ALA A 90 13.08 10.71 0.84
C ALA A 90 14.38 9.88 0.93
N LEU A 91 14.28 8.56 1.11
CA LEU A 91 15.43 7.64 1.26
C LEU A 91 15.83 6.96 -0.06
N VAL A 92 14.85 6.74 -0.95
CA VAL A 92 15.02 6.01 -2.22
C VAL A 92 14.02 6.54 -3.27
N PRO A 93 14.17 7.81 -3.70
CA PRO A 93 13.18 8.51 -4.54
C PRO A 93 12.98 7.86 -5.91
N GLU A 94 13.95 7.09 -6.40
CA GLU A 94 13.89 6.40 -7.69
C GLU A 94 13.05 5.12 -7.69
N LEU A 95 12.69 4.60 -6.50
CA LEU A 95 11.91 3.35 -6.35
C LEU A 95 10.55 3.55 -5.67
N VAL A 96 10.15 4.77 -5.36
CA VAL A 96 8.88 5.10 -4.68
C VAL A 96 8.18 6.21 -5.47
N PRO A 97 6.88 6.07 -5.80
CA PRO A 97 6.17 7.10 -6.55
C PRO A 97 6.17 8.44 -5.79
N VAL A 98 6.29 9.53 -6.54
CA VAL A 98 6.23 10.88 -5.96
C VAL A 98 4.86 11.11 -5.31
N THR A 99 4.86 11.51 -4.05
CA THR A 99 3.64 11.97 -3.36
C THR A 99 3.55 13.49 -3.46
N HIS A 100 2.57 14.00 -4.18
CA HIS A 100 2.35 15.44 -4.35
C HIS A 100 1.75 16.07 -3.09
N PHE A 101 0.75 15.42 -2.48
CA PHE A 101 0.12 15.89 -1.25
C PHE A 101 -0.62 14.77 -0.51
N TYR A 102 -0.93 15.06 0.76
CA TYR A 102 -1.92 14.33 1.55
C TYR A 102 -2.95 15.32 2.13
N ASP A 103 -4.22 15.09 1.84
CA ASP A 103 -5.36 15.82 2.36
C ASP A 103 -5.92 15.09 3.59
N GLN A 104 -5.61 15.62 4.78
CA GLN A 104 -6.06 15.04 6.05
C GLN A 104 -7.57 15.14 6.27
N ASP A 105 -8.25 16.11 5.66
CA ASP A 105 -9.68 16.35 5.89
C ASP A 105 -10.53 15.38 5.06
N ARG A 106 -10.04 15.00 3.87
CA ARG A 106 -10.73 14.06 2.96
C ARG A 106 -10.06 12.70 2.81
N TYR A 107 -8.93 12.48 3.47
CA TYR A 107 -8.13 11.26 3.41
C TYR A 107 -7.71 10.88 1.99
N VAL A 108 -7.30 11.89 1.19
CA VAL A 108 -6.88 11.74 -0.20
C VAL A 108 -5.37 11.92 -0.32
N ILE A 109 -4.71 11.01 -1.04
CA ILE A 109 -3.31 11.13 -1.44
C ILE A 109 -3.27 11.42 -2.93
N GLY A 110 -2.61 12.50 -3.32
CA GLY A 110 -2.27 12.79 -4.71
C GLY A 110 -0.85 12.32 -4.99
N MET A 111 -0.67 11.44 -5.97
CA MET A 111 0.63 10.84 -6.28
C MET A 111 0.86 10.65 -7.78
N GLU A 112 2.10 10.38 -8.14
CA GLU A 112 2.55 10.08 -9.49
C GLU A 112 1.75 8.92 -10.11
N ASN A 113 1.35 9.09 -11.37
CA ASN A 113 0.82 8.00 -12.18
C ASN A 113 1.97 7.18 -12.75
N LEU A 114 2.07 5.91 -12.37
CA LEU A 114 3.08 4.96 -12.87
C LEU A 114 2.69 4.38 -14.24
N GLN A 115 2.29 5.25 -15.17
CA GLN A 115 1.95 4.85 -16.54
C GLN A 115 3.14 4.12 -17.20
N GLY A 116 2.85 2.99 -17.86
CA GLY A 116 3.88 2.11 -18.41
C GLY A 116 4.48 1.13 -17.40
N PHE A 117 3.93 1.04 -16.19
CA PHE A 117 4.21 -0.01 -15.23
C PHE A 117 2.97 -0.90 -15.02
N ARG A 118 3.18 -2.11 -14.52
CA ARG A 118 2.15 -3.08 -14.17
C ARG A 118 2.47 -3.79 -12.87
N VAL A 119 1.45 -4.30 -12.17
CA VAL A 119 1.64 -5.04 -10.91
C VAL A 119 2.50 -6.29 -11.15
N TRP A 120 3.57 -6.44 -10.36
CA TRP A 120 4.58 -7.49 -10.55
C TRP A 120 3.99 -8.90 -10.42
N ARG A 121 3.02 -9.10 -9.52
CA ARG A 121 2.27 -10.37 -9.40
C ARG A 121 1.68 -10.82 -10.75
N GLY A 122 1.05 -9.92 -11.49
CA GLY A 122 0.46 -10.23 -12.80
C GLY A 122 1.53 -10.63 -13.82
N ALA A 123 2.62 -9.86 -13.88
CA ALA A 123 3.75 -10.16 -14.76
C ALA A 123 4.38 -11.54 -14.45
N LEU A 124 4.52 -11.90 -13.18
CA LEU A 124 5.02 -13.21 -12.76
C LEU A 124 4.08 -14.36 -13.17
N MET A 125 2.76 -14.17 -13.03
CA MET A 125 1.77 -15.17 -13.43
C MET A 125 1.76 -15.41 -14.95
N GLU A 126 2.11 -14.40 -15.74
CA GLU A 126 2.28 -14.50 -17.18
C GLU A 126 3.65 -15.09 -17.60
N GLY A 127 4.51 -15.40 -16.63
CA GLY A 127 5.84 -15.95 -16.89
C GLY A 127 6.84 -14.92 -17.42
N LEU A 128 6.57 -13.62 -17.26
CA LEU A 128 7.48 -12.56 -17.67
C LEU A 128 8.70 -12.48 -16.75
N LYS A 129 9.84 -12.11 -17.33
CA LYS A 129 11.08 -11.85 -16.59
C LYS A 129 11.31 -10.35 -16.46
N ASN A 130 11.20 -9.84 -15.24
CA ASN A 130 11.48 -8.44 -14.92
C ASN A 130 12.92 -8.32 -14.41
N GLU A 131 13.89 -8.32 -15.32
CA GLU A 131 15.31 -8.18 -14.98
C GLU A 131 15.55 -6.90 -14.16
N GLY A 132 16.38 -6.98 -13.12
CA GLY A 132 16.69 -5.85 -12.23
C GLY A 132 15.78 -5.70 -11.01
N VAL A 133 14.52 -6.18 -11.06
CA VAL A 133 13.55 -5.99 -9.96
C VAL A 133 14.06 -6.50 -8.61
N ALA A 134 14.79 -7.62 -8.59
CA ALA A 134 15.33 -8.17 -7.35
C ALA A 134 16.41 -7.27 -6.73
N ALA A 135 17.25 -6.64 -7.57
CA ALA A 135 18.27 -5.70 -7.10
C ALA A 135 17.60 -4.41 -6.59
N ASP A 136 16.61 -3.88 -7.31
CA ASP A 136 15.84 -2.70 -6.92
C ASP A 136 15.12 -2.95 -5.59
N MET A 137 14.45 -4.09 -5.43
CA MET A 137 13.82 -4.47 -4.16
C MET A 137 14.83 -4.58 -3.01
N GLY A 138 16.02 -5.12 -3.27
CA GLY A 138 17.11 -5.15 -2.29
C GLY A 138 17.55 -3.75 -1.86
N THR A 139 17.72 -2.84 -2.83
CA THR A 139 18.05 -1.43 -2.57
C THR A 139 16.95 -0.75 -1.76
N TYR A 140 15.68 -0.89 -2.14
CA TYR A 140 14.54 -0.34 -1.41
C TYR A 140 14.51 -0.83 0.04
N VAL A 141 14.58 -2.15 0.27
CA VAL A 141 14.55 -2.71 1.63
C VAL A 141 15.75 -2.21 2.44
N ALA A 142 16.96 -2.19 1.86
CA ALA A 142 18.16 -1.74 2.56
C ALA A 142 18.07 -0.27 2.97
N HIS A 143 17.70 0.61 2.04
CA HIS A 143 17.59 2.05 2.29
C HIS A 143 16.49 2.37 3.31
N VAL A 144 15.30 1.80 3.15
CA VAL A 144 14.17 2.05 4.06
C VAL A 144 14.45 1.51 5.45
N THR A 145 14.88 0.25 5.58
CA THR A 145 15.08 -0.36 6.90
C THR A 145 16.27 0.26 7.64
N PHE A 146 17.39 0.50 6.96
CA PHE A 146 18.54 1.15 7.59
C PHE A 146 18.23 2.61 7.93
N GLY A 147 17.75 3.38 6.97
CA GLY A 147 17.51 4.83 7.07
C GLY A 147 16.43 5.23 8.07
N THR A 148 15.62 4.28 8.55
CA THR A 148 14.60 4.51 9.58
C THR A 148 14.90 3.80 10.90
N SER A 149 16.07 3.16 11.02
CA SER A 149 16.48 2.43 12.22
C SER A 149 17.27 3.31 13.19
N VAL A 150 17.35 2.86 14.45
CA VAL A 150 18.23 3.43 15.49
C VAL A 150 19.72 3.49 15.11
N LEU A 151 20.14 2.83 14.03
CA LEU A 151 21.53 2.84 13.56
C LEU A 151 21.82 4.06 12.66
N ALA A 152 20.80 4.63 12.01
CA ALA A 152 20.96 5.71 11.05
C ALA A 152 20.40 7.05 11.55
N VAL A 153 19.34 7.02 12.36
CA VAL A 153 18.69 8.22 12.89
C VAL A 153 18.97 8.42 14.38
N ASP A 154 18.92 9.67 14.85
CA ASP A 154 19.05 9.95 16.27
C ASP A 154 17.85 9.45 17.08
N ALA A 155 18.04 9.33 18.40
CA ALA A 155 17.05 8.72 19.29
C ALA A 155 15.77 9.54 19.47
N GLU A 156 15.80 10.86 19.27
CA GLU A 156 14.59 11.70 19.34
C GLU A 156 13.78 11.49 18.06
N HIS A 157 14.41 11.64 16.90
CA HIS A 157 13.78 11.43 15.61
C HIS A 157 13.21 10.00 15.48
N HIS A 158 13.94 8.98 15.93
CA HIS A 158 13.43 7.61 15.94
C HIS A 158 12.13 7.45 16.74
N LYS A 159 12.03 8.09 17.92
CA LYS A 159 10.82 8.03 18.75
C LYS A 159 9.65 8.78 18.13
N GLU A 160 9.92 9.91 17.49
CA GLU A 160 8.90 10.65 16.73
C GLU A 160 8.39 9.82 15.55
N LEU A 161 9.29 9.19 14.79
CA LEU A 161 8.96 8.30 13.68
C LEU A 161 8.09 7.13 14.15
N MET A 162 8.46 6.48 15.27
CA MET A 162 7.66 5.43 15.89
C MET A 162 6.26 5.94 16.27
N ALA A 163 6.16 7.10 16.92
CA ALA A 163 4.89 7.66 17.36
C ALA A 163 3.96 7.98 16.17
N GLN A 164 4.51 8.54 15.10
CA GLN A 164 3.76 8.85 13.87
C GLN A 164 3.34 7.58 13.12
N SER A 165 4.05 6.47 13.28
CA SER A 165 3.82 5.22 12.58
C SER A 165 2.86 4.25 13.29
N ILE A 166 2.43 4.54 14.52
CA ILE A 166 1.47 3.69 15.26
C ILE A 166 0.20 3.48 14.42
N ASN A 167 -0.12 2.20 14.15
CA ASN A 167 -1.25 1.79 13.30
C ASN A 167 -1.90 0.47 13.80
N PRO A 168 -2.60 0.51 14.96
CA PRO A 168 -3.06 -0.71 15.63
C PRO A 168 -4.07 -1.52 14.82
N GLU A 169 -4.95 -0.87 14.04
CA GLU A 169 -5.97 -1.58 13.25
C GLU A 169 -5.34 -2.45 12.15
N LEU A 170 -4.39 -1.90 11.37
CA LEU A 170 -3.71 -2.69 10.34
C LEU A 170 -2.74 -3.71 10.95
N CYS A 171 -2.05 -3.37 12.04
CA CYS A 171 -1.20 -4.33 12.76
C CYS A 171 -2.01 -5.53 13.24
N LYS A 172 -3.22 -5.32 13.77
CA LYS A 172 -4.11 -6.39 14.23
C LYS A 172 -4.51 -7.33 13.09
N ILE A 173 -4.73 -6.80 11.89
CA ILE A 173 -5.03 -7.62 10.71
C ILE A 173 -3.86 -8.57 10.42
N THR A 174 -2.62 -8.09 10.42
CA THR A 174 -1.43 -8.93 10.22
C THR A 174 -1.26 -9.93 11.38
N GLU A 175 -1.42 -9.49 12.62
CA GLU A 175 -1.36 -10.34 13.83
C GLU A 175 -2.30 -11.54 13.74
N ASP A 176 -3.50 -11.35 13.21
CA ASP A 176 -4.49 -12.41 13.05
C ASP A 176 -4.21 -13.25 11.81
N LEU A 177 -4.28 -12.63 10.63
CA LEU A 177 -4.31 -13.32 9.34
C LEU A 177 -2.99 -13.99 8.97
N VAL A 178 -1.86 -13.44 9.42
CA VAL A 178 -0.53 -13.99 9.10
C VAL A 178 -0.05 -14.92 10.20
N PHE A 179 -0.15 -14.49 11.46
CA PHE A 179 0.56 -15.15 12.55
C PHE A 179 -0.29 -16.07 13.43
N THR A 180 -1.62 -16.04 13.32
CA THR A 180 -2.50 -16.77 14.25
C THR A 180 -3.41 -17.75 13.53
N GLU A 181 -4.23 -17.24 12.62
CA GLU A 181 -5.40 -17.97 12.14
C GLU A 181 -5.12 -19.11 11.18
N PRO A 182 -4.02 -19.13 10.41
CA PRO A 182 -3.61 -20.35 9.72
C PRO A 182 -3.46 -21.57 10.66
N HIS A 183 -3.31 -21.34 11.97
CA HIS A 183 -3.15 -22.40 12.98
C HIS A 183 -4.30 -22.45 14.01
N ASP A 184 -5.04 -21.36 14.21
CA ASP A 184 -6.20 -21.26 15.10
C ASP A 184 -7.38 -20.63 14.35
N ASP A 185 -8.07 -21.45 13.55
CA ASP A 185 -9.12 -20.99 12.64
C ASP A 185 -10.40 -20.61 13.39
N ILE A 186 -10.82 -19.36 13.21
CA ILE A 186 -12.09 -18.83 13.74
C ILE A 186 -13.27 -18.99 12.76
N GLY A 187 -13.10 -19.79 11.71
CA GLY A 187 -14.09 -20.07 10.67
C GLY A 187 -14.00 -19.15 9.46
N ARG A 188 -12.83 -18.52 9.23
CA ARG A 188 -12.59 -17.65 8.06
C ARG A 188 -11.50 -18.16 7.13
N ASN A 189 -10.78 -19.21 7.49
CA ASN A 189 -9.79 -19.81 6.60
C ASN A 189 -10.48 -20.43 5.38
N SER A 190 -9.79 -20.34 4.24
CA SER A 190 -10.23 -20.96 2.99
C SER A 190 -9.09 -21.76 2.41
N VAL A 191 -9.38 -23.00 2.04
CA VAL A 191 -8.45 -23.93 1.42
C VAL A 191 -9.13 -24.60 0.23
N LEU A 192 -8.33 -25.01 -0.75
CA LEU A 192 -8.84 -25.88 -1.81
C LEU A 192 -9.13 -27.27 -1.23
N PRO A 193 -10.19 -27.97 -1.68
CA PRO A 193 -10.51 -29.33 -1.19
C PRO A 193 -9.33 -30.29 -1.27
N GLU A 194 -8.51 -30.18 -2.31
CA GLU A 194 -7.33 -31.02 -2.53
C GLU A 194 -6.22 -30.78 -1.49
N ASN A 195 -6.21 -29.62 -0.84
CA ASN A 195 -5.19 -29.19 0.12
C ASN A 195 -5.66 -29.31 1.58
N GLU A 196 -6.89 -29.77 1.85
CA GLU A 196 -7.43 -29.84 3.22
C GLU A 196 -6.52 -30.62 4.17
N LYS A 197 -5.96 -31.74 3.69
CA LYS A 197 -5.03 -32.55 4.47
C LYS A 197 -3.74 -31.79 4.79
N ASP A 198 -3.11 -31.19 3.78
CA ASP A 198 -1.86 -30.45 3.95
C ASP A 198 -2.05 -29.23 4.87
N ALA A 199 -3.18 -28.53 4.73
CA ALA A 199 -3.55 -27.43 5.60
C ALA A 199 -3.77 -27.89 7.05
N ALA A 200 -4.43 -29.03 7.28
CA ALA A 200 -4.64 -29.58 8.61
C ALA A 200 -3.33 -30.04 9.26
N GLU A 201 -2.44 -30.68 8.49
CA GLU A 201 -1.10 -31.06 8.93
C GLU A 201 -0.26 -29.82 9.29
N HIS A 202 -0.30 -28.78 8.46
CA HIS A 202 0.39 -27.51 8.72
C HIS A 202 -0.15 -26.78 9.95
N ALA A 203 -1.47 -26.70 10.09
CA ALA A 203 -2.14 -26.03 11.20
C ALA A 203 -1.86 -26.72 12.55
N SER A 204 -1.65 -28.04 12.54
CA SER A 204 -1.38 -28.84 13.75
C SER A 204 0.09 -29.10 14.04
N ASP A 205 1.03 -28.65 13.20
CA ASP A 205 2.47 -28.82 13.41
C ASP A 205 2.97 -27.96 14.60
N PRO A 206 3.40 -28.58 15.72
CA PRO A 206 3.86 -27.84 16.89
C PRO A 206 5.07 -26.95 16.63
N ALA A 207 5.95 -27.33 15.68
CA ALA A 207 7.13 -26.54 15.33
C ALA A 207 6.72 -25.26 14.58
N MET A 208 5.76 -25.36 13.66
CA MET A 208 5.21 -24.22 12.94
C MET A 208 4.47 -23.26 13.89
N ILE A 209 3.61 -23.78 14.76
CA ILE A 209 2.90 -22.97 15.76
C ILE A 209 3.88 -22.20 16.65
N ALA A 210 4.94 -22.87 17.13
CA ALA A 210 5.96 -22.22 17.96
C ALA A 210 6.72 -21.12 17.20
N ALA A 211 7.09 -21.38 15.94
CA ALA A 211 7.78 -20.41 15.10
C ALA A 211 6.90 -19.19 14.80
N MET A 212 5.63 -19.39 14.47
CA MET A 212 4.69 -18.28 14.23
C MET A 212 4.39 -17.49 15.50
N GLY A 213 4.28 -18.15 16.65
CA GLY A 213 4.18 -17.47 17.95
C GLY A 213 5.39 -16.58 18.23
N GLN A 214 6.61 -17.05 17.93
CA GLN A 214 7.82 -16.24 18.06
C GLN A 214 7.85 -15.06 17.07
N ALA A 215 7.47 -15.29 15.81
CA ALA A 215 7.39 -14.24 14.80
C ALA A 215 6.36 -13.17 15.17
N LYS A 216 5.19 -13.57 15.67
CA LYS A 216 4.16 -12.68 16.20
C LYS A 216 4.69 -11.82 17.34
N TRP A 217 5.39 -12.43 18.30
CA TRP A 217 6.00 -11.70 19.41
C TRP A 217 6.99 -10.65 18.93
N ILE A 218 7.84 -10.98 17.96
CA ILE A 218 8.76 -10.03 17.34
C ILE A 218 7.98 -8.89 16.68
N PHE A 219 6.99 -9.19 15.85
CA PHE A 219 6.14 -8.19 15.18
C PHE A 219 5.48 -7.23 16.17
N MET A 220 4.94 -7.74 17.28
CA MET A 220 4.24 -6.95 18.30
C MET A 220 5.17 -6.09 19.16
N THR A 221 6.46 -6.40 19.26
CA THR A 221 7.33 -5.83 20.31
C THR A 221 8.61 -5.17 19.80
N ARG A 222 9.02 -5.43 18.55
CA ARG A 222 10.29 -4.94 17.99
C ARG A 222 10.04 -3.79 17.02
N ALA A 223 10.21 -2.57 17.52
CA ALA A 223 10.19 -1.36 16.70
C ALA A 223 11.58 -1.03 16.17
N GLU A 224 12.01 -1.75 15.12
CA GLU A 224 13.38 -1.67 14.59
C GLU A 224 13.54 -0.67 13.43
N ALA A 225 12.49 -0.47 12.64
CA ALA A 225 12.45 0.40 11.46
C ALA A 225 11.00 0.70 11.05
N LEU A 226 10.79 1.71 10.19
CA LEU A 226 9.50 1.96 9.54
C LEU A 226 9.36 1.08 8.29
N ILE A 227 8.89 -0.15 8.49
CA ILE A 227 8.65 -1.11 7.41
C ILE A 227 7.43 -0.72 6.56
N HIS A 228 7.37 -1.20 5.31
CA HIS A 228 6.18 -1.07 4.45
C HIS A 228 4.95 -1.79 5.04
N GLY A 229 5.15 -2.92 5.72
CA GLY A 229 4.08 -3.68 6.38
C GLY A 229 3.25 -4.61 5.49
N ASP A 230 3.39 -4.54 4.16
CA ASP A 230 2.69 -5.41 3.19
C ASP A 230 3.44 -5.52 1.85
N LEU A 231 4.74 -5.82 1.93
CA LEU A 231 5.66 -5.81 0.79
C LEU A 231 5.62 -7.14 0.01
N HIS A 232 4.48 -7.44 -0.62
CA HIS A 232 4.32 -8.59 -1.51
C HIS A 232 4.38 -8.19 -3.00
N THR A 233 4.43 -9.14 -3.92
CA THR A 233 4.50 -8.88 -5.38
C THR A 233 3.29 -8.12 -5.95
N GLY A 234 2.17 -8.05 -5.20
CA GLY A 234 1.03 -7.19 -5.53
C GLY A 234 1.21 -5.70 -5.17
N SER A 235 2.23 -5.38 -4.37
CA SER A 235 2.53 -4.02 -3.89
C SER A 235 3.74 -3.42 -4.62
N VAL A 236 4.18 -4.06 -5.69
CA VAL A 236 5.33 -3.67 -6.50
C VAL A 236 4.85 -3.55 -7.94
N MET A 237 5.17 -2.43 -8.58
CA MET A 237 4.94 -2.24 -10.02
C MET A 237 6.27 -2.32 -10.77
N VAL A 238 6.28 -3.04 -11.89
CA VAL A 238 7.44 -3.24 -12.76
C VAL A 238 7.15 -2.63 -14.12
N LYS A 239 8.18 -2.14 -14.82
CA LYS A 239 8.03 -1.62 -16.19
C LYS A 239 7.39 -2.67 -17.07
N ALA A 240 6.34 -2.28 -17.79
CA ALA A 240 5.73 -3.12 -18.81
C ALA A 240 6.74 -3.35 -19.95
N SER A 241 6.80 -4.57 -20.47
CA SER A 241 7.66 -4.88 -21.61
C SER A 241 7.03 -4.31 -22.88
N SER A 242 7.83 -3.83 -23.84
CA SER A 242 7.30 -3.38 -25.13
C SER A 242 6.61 -4.56 -25.84
N GLY A 243 5.28 -4.50 -25.92
CA GLY A 243 4.42 -5.57 -26.44
C GLY A 243 3.27 -5.97 -25.50
N ASP A 244 3.29 -5.53 -24.24
CA ASP A 244 2.21 -5.74 -23.28
C ASP A 244 1.17 -4.61 -23.45
N GLU A 245 -0.06 -4.94 -23.85
CA GLU A 245 -1.22 -4.03 -23.64
C GLU A 245 -1.53 -4.03 -22.15
N GLY A 246 -1.43 -2.85 -21.53
CA GLY A 246 -1.78 -2.60 -20.14
C GLY A 246 -3.28 -2.55 -19.90
#